data_AF-A0A5C8E164-F1
#
_entry.id   AF-A0A5C8E164-F1
#
_cell.length_a   1.000
_cell.length_b   1.000
_cell.length_c   1.000
_cell.angle_alpha   90.00
_cell.angle_beta   90.00
_cell.angle_gamma   90.00
#
_symmetry.space_group_name_H-M   'P 1'
#
loop_
_entity.id
_entity.type
_entity.pdbx_description
1 polymer ?
#
loop_
_entity_poly.entity_id
_entity_poly.type
_entity_poly.pdbx_seq_one_letter_code
_entity_poly.pdbx_strand_id
1 'polypeptide(L)'
;MDWFVVDKKYISYLLKYDSHVGYVEYGDKLKLHVGILLTINKYNYYVPISLAKPKHYKMSNKLDFHKLTDIKNGYLYAVLNLNNMIPVPNDCITQLKYNQIEKFRSFSNEKEKNDYIYLLQKEKEIIDLYAEVLHRKAKKLYGKCNIMPNSSLAKRCCNFQLLEEKCIKYKKP
;
A
#
# COMPACT_ATOMS: atom_id res chain seq x y z
N MET A 1 0.86 11.94 -2.89
CA MET A 1 0.36 10.93 -1.92
C MET A 1 1.34 10.86 -0.75
N ASP A 2 0.91 10.39 0.41
CA ASP A 2 1.72 10.34 1.63
C ASP A 2 1.93 8.92 2.16
N TRP A 3 2.86 8.80 3.10
CA TRP A 3 3.17 7.58 3.82
C TRP A 3 2.25 7.38 5.02
N PHE A 4 1.78 6.15 5.19
CA PHE A 4 0.91 5.77 6.29
C PHE A 4 1.35 4.45 6.91
N VAL A 5 1.17 4.38 8.23
CA VAL A 5 1.25 3.14 9.01
C VAL A 5 -0.18 2.74 9.36
N VAL A 6 -0.56 1.53 8.97
CA VAL A 6 -1.87 0.95 9.30
C VAL A 6 -1.74 0.15 10.59
N ASP A 7 -2.73 0.25 11.47
CA ASP A 7 -2.80 -0.48 12.74
C ASP A 7 -2.71 -2.00 12.52
N LYS A 8 -1.78 -2.64 13.23
CA LYS A 8 -1.50 -4.07 13.10
C LYS A 8 -2.71 -4.93 13.49
N LYS A 9 -3.48 -4.54 14.50
CA LYS A 9 -4.69 -5.27 14.92
C LYS A 9 -5.75 -5.19 13.83
N TYR A 10 -5.86 -4.04 13.14
CA TYR A 10 -6.78 -3.89 12.01
C TYR A 10 -6.37 -4.78 10.83
N ILE A 11 -5.09 -4.83 10.46
CA ILE A 11 -4.59 -5.73 9.41
C ILE A 11 -4.86 -7.20 9.77
N SER A 12 -4.53 -7.61 10.99
CA SER A 12 -4.79 -8.97 11.49
C SER A 12 -6.28 -9.31 11.53
N TYR A 13 -7.15 -8.32 11.74
CA TYR A 13 -8.59 -8.49 11.62
C TYR A 13 -9.03 -8.73 10.17
N LEU A 14 -8.58 -7.90 9.21
CA LEU A 14 -8.94 -8.06 7.80
C LEU A 14 -8.43 -9.40 7.21
N LEU A 15 -7.26 -9.85 7.62
CA LEU A 15 -6.66 -11.13 7.20
C LEU A 15 -7.53 -12.35 7.53
N LYS A 16 -8.44 -12.26 8.50
CA LYS A 16 -9.41 -13.32 8.82
C LYS A 16 -10.45 -13.53 7.72
N TYR A 17 -10.64 -12.51 6.86
CA TYR A 17 -11.68 -12.50 5.83
C TYR A 17 -11.10 -12.55 4.42
N ASP A 18 -9.87 -12.07 4.22
CA ASP A 18 -9.22 -12.07 2.93
C ASP A 18 -7.70 -12.26 3.05
N SER A 19 -7.21 -13.39 2.55
CA SER A 19 -5.80 -13.75 2.57
C SER A 19 -4.94 -12.93 1.60
N HIS A 20 -5.55 -12.14 0.72
CA HIS A 20 -4.82 -11.19 -0.13
C HIS A 20 -4.45 -9.92 0.62
N VAL A 21 -4.97 -9.65 1.81
CA VAL A 21 -4.52 -8.49 2.60
C VAL A 21 -3.02 -8.62 2.86
N GLY A 22 -2.27 -7.56 2.60
CA GLY A 22 -0.82 -7.58 2.80
C GLY A 22 -0.47 -7.71 4.28
N TYR A 23 0.27 -8.76 4.65
CA TYR A 23 0.82 -8.88 5.99
C TYR A 23 1.76 -7.70 6.29
N VAL A 24 1.78 -7.22 7.54
CA VAL A 24 2.54 -6.03 7.95
C VAL A 24 3.58 -6.28 9.04
N GLU A 25 3.55 -7.44 9.69
CA GLU A 25 4.50 -7.76 10.77
C GLU A 25 5.71 -8.51 10.22
N TYR A 26 6.87 -7.87 10.22
CA TYR A 26 8.10 -8.47 9.67
C TYR A 26 9.27 -8.22 10.60
N GLY A 27 9.15 -8.66 11.87
CA GLY A 27 10.12 -8.32 12.91
C GLY A 27 10.29 -6.80 13.01
N ASP A 28 11.52 -6.33 12.83
CA ASP A 28 11.87 -4.90 12.91
C ASP A 28 11.58 -4.10 11.63
N LYS A 29 11.03 -4.73 10.59
CA LYS A 29 10.72 -4.04 9.32
C LYS A 29 9.35 -3.36 9.39
N LEU A 30 9.34 -2.08 9.06
CA LEU A 30 8.13 -1.29 8.92
C LEU A 30 7.50 -1.49 7.55
N LYS A 31 6.25 -1.98 7.53
CA LYS A 31 5.44 -2.06 6.31
C LYS A 31 4.61 -0.78 6.15
N LEU A 32 5.00 0.07 5.20
CA LEU A 32 4.27 1.29 4.88
C LEU A 32 3.17 1.06 3.85
N HIS A 33 2.20 1.95 3.90
CA HIS A 33 1.15 2.09 2.90
C HIS A 33 1.24 3.49 2.27
N VAL A 34 0.88 3.57 0.99
CA VAL A 34 0.74 4.82 0.26
C VAL A 34 -0.73 5.15 0.19
N GLY A 35 -1.09 6.41 0.42
CA GLY A 35 -2.46 6.88 0.26
C GLY A 35 -2.61 8.40 0.26
N ILE A 36 -3.82 8.91 0.11
CA ILE A 36 -5.02 8.16 -0.28
C ILE A 36 -4.94 7.86 -1.79
N LEU A 37 -5.12 6.60 -2.20
CA LEU A 37 -5.14 6.23 -3.63
C LEU A 37 -6.46 6.61 -4.30
N LEU A 38 -7.55 6.40 -3.57
CA LEU A 38 -8.92 6.41 -4.07
C LEU A 38 -9.86 6.64 -2.88
N THR A 39 -10.84 7.50 -3.05
CA THR A 39 -11.99 7.62 -2.14
C THR A 39 -13.25 7.18 -2.87
N ILE A 40 -13.95 6.17 -2.35
CA ILE A 40 -15.21 5.65 -2.92
C ILE A 40 -16.14 5.25 -1.78
N ASN A 41 -17.42 5.60 -1.89
CA ASN A 41 -18.43 5.29 -0.86
C ASN A 41 -18.00 5.68 0.57
N LYS A 42 -17.26 6.79 0.72
CA LYS A 42 -16.66 7.30 1.97
C LYS A 42 -15.46 6.51 2.52
N TYR A 43 -15.02 5.45 1.85
CA TYR A 43 -13.81 4.71 2.19
C TYR A 43 -12.59 5.31 1.51
N ASN A 44 -11.53 5.49 2.30
CA ASN A 44 -10.21 5.85 1.80
C ASN A 44 -9.38 4.58 1.62
N TYR A 45 -8.83 4.39 0.42
CA TYR A 45 -8.02 3.24 0.05
C TYR A 45 -6.52 3.54 0.14
N TYR A 46 -5.79 2.57 0.66
CA TYR A 46 -4.35 2.60 0.84
C TYR A 46 -3.73 1.33 0.24
N VAL A 47 -2.53 1.44 -0.32
CA VAL A 47 -1.83 0.30 -0.94
C VAL A 47 -0.50 0.04 -0.23
N PRO A 48 -0.16 -1.24 0.07
CA PRO A 48 1.15 -1.56 0.63
C PRO A 48 2.27 -1.35 -0.41
N ILE A 49 3.36 -0.71 0.01
CA ILE A 49 4.59 -0.65 -0.78
C ILE A 49 5.47 -1.87 -0.53
N SER A 50 6.15 -2.37 -1.56
CA SER A 50 7.10 -3.46 -1.43
C SER A 50 8.42 -3.14 -2.13
N LEU A 51 9.53 -3.51 -1.50
CA LEU A 51 10.85 -3.41 -2.11
C LEU A 51 10.90 -4.18 -3.44
N ALA A 52 11.68 -3.64 -4.38
CA ALA A 52 12.00 -4.33 -5.61
C ALA A 52 12.65 -5.69 -5.33
N LYS A 53 12.31 -6.69 -6.16
CA LYS A 53 12.87 -8.04 -6.13
C LYS A 53 13.26 -8.42 -7.56
N PRO A 54 14.18 -9.37 -7.78
CA PRO A 54 14.63 -9.76 -9.12
C PRO A 54 13.48 -10.06 -10.10
N LYS A 55 12.42 -10.73 -9.63
CA LYS A 55 11.22 -11.02 -10.46
C LYS A 55 10.51 -9.76 -10.97
N HIS A 56 10.54 -8.66 -10.22
CA HIS A 56 9.82 -7.43 -10.56
C HIS A 56 10.40 -6.78 -11.82
N TYR A 57 11.71 -6.89 -12.08
CA TYR A 57 12.31 -6.35 -13.30
C TYR A 57 11.67 -6.92 -14.56
N LYS A 58 11.30 -8.21 -14.56
CA LYS A 58 10.64 -8.90 -15.67
C LYS A 58 9.11 -8.68 -15.74
N MET A 59 8.48 -8.25 -14.64
CA MET A 59 7.04 -7.99 -14.62
C MET A 59 6.69 -6.74 -15.42
N SER A 60 5.50 -6.69 -16.03
CA SER A 60 4.98 -5.48 -16.69
C SER A 60 4.05 -4.69 -15.77
N ASN A 61 3.91 -3.40 -16.04
CA ASN A 61 2.97 -2.51 -15.35
C ASN A 61 1.53 -2.85 -15.77
N LYS A 62 0.87 -3.76 -15.05
CA LYS A 62 -0.53 -4.15 -15.26
C LYS A 62 -1.50 -3.20 -14.54
N LEU A 63 -2.80 -3.46 -14.62
CA LEU A 63 -3.82 -2.66 -13.94
C LEU A 63 -3.73 -2.76 -12.41
N ASP A 64 -3.36 -3.94 -11.92
CA ASP A 64 -3.21 -4.34 -10.52
C ASP A 64 -1.81 -4.13 -9.94
N PHE A 65 -0.85 -3.65 -10.74
CA PHE A 65 0.55 -3.59 -10.35
C PHE A 65 1.24 -2.36 -10.95
N HIS A 66 2.11 -1.71 -10.17
CA HIS A 66 2.87 -0.56 -10.63
C HIS A 66 4.30 -0.57 -10.09
N LYS A 67 5.28 -0.41 -10.99
CA LYS A 67 6.70 -0.21 -10.68
C LYS A 67 7.00 1.25 -10.38
N LEU A 68 7.72 1.49 -9.30
CA LEU A 68 8.28 2.80 -8.96
C LEU A 68 9.71 2.87 -9.50
N THR A 69 9.81 3.10 -10.81
CA THR A 69 11.08 3.27 -11.51
C THR A 69 11.41 4.74 -11.63
N ASP A 70 12.64 5.12 -11.30
CA ASP A 70 13.16 6.46 -11.55
C ASP A 70 13.35 6.65 -13.07
N ILE A 71 12.65 7.63 -13.61
CA ILE A 71 12.64 7.93 -15.05
C ILE A 71 14.00 8.42 -15.56
N LYS A 72 14.88 8.93 -14.70
CA LYS A 72 16.18 9.50 -15.09
C LYS A 72 17.23 8.43 -15.31
N ASN A 73 17.27 7.42 -14.45
CA ASN A 73 18.32 6.38 -14.46
C ASN A 73 17.77 4.95 -14.66
N GLY A 74 16.45 4.77 -14.72
CA GLY A 74 15.82 3.46 -14.90
C GLY A 74 15.86 2.54 -13.68
N TYR A 75 16.32 3.02 -12.52
CA TYR A 75 16.41 2.20 -11.30
C TYR A 75 15.03 1.93 -10.70
N LEU A 76 14.75 0.66 -10.41
CA LEU A 76 13.50 0.22 -9.78
C LEU A 76 13.65 0.26 -8.26
N TYR A 77 13.07 1.27 -7.62
CA TYR A 77 13.11 1.42 -6.16
C TYR A 77 12.15 0.45 -5.47
N ALA A 78 10.91 0.43 -5.92
CA ALA A 78 9.84 -0.31 -5.26
C ALA A 78 8.70 -0.65 -6.21
N VAL A 79 7.71 -1.37 -5.69
CA VAL A 79 6.49 -1.74 -6.41
C VAL A 79 5.27 -1.55 -5.54
N LEU A 80 4.14 -1.21 -6.15
CA LEU A 80 2.83 -1.12 -5.55
C LEU A 80 1.94 -2.24 -6.10
N ASN A 81 1.45 -3.10 -5.21
CA ASN A 81 0.50 -4.15 -5.55
C ASN A 81 -0.92 -3.61 -5.32
N LEU A 82 -1.50 -2.96 -6.35
CA LEU A 82 -2.81 -2.33 -6.27
C LEU A 82 -3.93 -3.35 -6.01
N ASN A 83 -3.74 -4.61 -6.41
CA ASN A 83 -4.63 -5.72 -6.04
C ASN A 83 -4.70 -5.97 -4.53
N ASN A 84 -3.71 -5.51 -3.75
CA ASN A 84 -3.67 -5.64 -2.30
C ASN A 84 -4.08 -4.35 -1.57
N MET A 85 -4.72 -3.38 -2.27
CA MET A 85 -5.21 -2.17 -1.62
C MET A 85 -6.39 -2.47 -0.68
N ILE A 86 -6.46 -1.73 0.43
CA ILE A 86 -7.46 -1.95 1.49
C ILE A 86 -8.13 -0.63 1.90
N PRO A 87 -9.42 -0.67 2.27
CA PRO A 87 -10.06 0.44 2.97
C PRO A 87 -9.58 0.46 4.42
N VAL A 88 -9.29 1.65 4.96
CA VAL A 88 -8.83 1.81 6.35
C VAL A 88 -9.62 2.93 7.03
N PRO A 89 -10.20 2.71 8.23
CA PRO A 89 -10.86 3.77 8.97
C PRO A 89 -9.83 4.73 9.59
N ASN A 90 -10.23 5.99 9.82
CA ASN A 90 -9.31 7.06 10.23
C ASN A 90 -8.63 6.80 11.58
N ASP A 91 -9.26 6.03 12.47
CA ASP A 91 -8.72 5.65 13.78
C ASP A 91 -7.71 4.49 13.72
N CYS A 92 -7.61 3.80 12.58
CA CYS A 92 -6.71 2.67 12.36
C CYS A 92 -5.53 3.01 11.43
N ILE A 93 -5.30 4.30 11.18
CA ILE A 93 -4.21 4.74 10.33
C ILE A 93 -3.51 5.96 10.90
N THR A 94 -2.19 6.02 10.73
CA THR A 94 -1.39 7.17 11.15
C THR A 94 -0.54 7.63 9.97
N GLN A 95 -0.62 8.91 9.62
CA GLN A 95 0.29 9.49 8.64
C GLN A 95 1.70 9.52 9.23
N LEU A 96 2.64 8.90 8.53
CA LEU A 96 4.03 8.91 8.93
C LEU A 96 4.65 10.29 8.68
N LYS A 97 5.30 10.85 9.69
CA LYS A 97 6.23 11.98 9.57
C LYS A 97 7.65 11.48 9.79
N TYR A 98 8.62 11.93 8.98
CA TYR A 98 9.99 11.39 9.02
C TYR A 98 10.68 11.59 10.38
N ASN A 99 10.41 12.71 11.05
CA ASN A 99 10.89 12.97 12.42
C ASN A 99 10.25 12.10 13.51
N GLN A 100 9.28 11.25 13.15
CA GLN A 100 8.59 10.32 14.06
C GLN A 100 8.83 8.85 13.67
N ILE A 101 9.74 8.58 12.73
CA ILE A 101 9.97 7.24 12.19
C ILE A 101 10.35 6.22 13.26
N GLU A 102 11.06 6.65 14.30
CA GLU A 102 11.51 5.82 15.42
C GLU A 102 10.36 5.30 16.29
N LYS A 103 9.17 5.91 16.21
CA LYS A 103 7.96 5.37 16.86
C LYS A 103 7.49 4.07 16.24
N PHE A 104 7.91 3.78 15.01
CA PHE A 104 7.39 2.67 14.20
C PHE A 104 8.45 1.62 13.87
N ARG A 105 9.74 1.95 14.03
CA ARG A 105 10.87 1.08 13.71
C ARG A 105 12.11 1.48 14.50
N SER A 106 12.84 0.48 14.98
CA SER A 106 14.17 0.67 15.56
C SER A 106 15.24 0.75 14.47
N PHE A 107 16.26 1.57 14.71
CA PHE A 107 17.45 1.72 13.86
C PHE A 107 18.69 1.41 14.69
N SER A 108 19.69 0.81 14.07
CA SER A 108 20.97 0.48 14.71
C SER A 108 21.83 1.72 14.99
N ASN A 109 21.69 2.77 14.18
CA ASN A 109 22.38 4.05 14.31
C ASN A 109 21.71 5.14 13.47
N GLU A 110 22.13 6.40 13.67
CA GLU A 110 21.61 7.56 12.93
C GLU A 110 21.87 7.49 11.42
N LYS A 111 22.96 6.85 10.98
CA LYS A 111 23.23 6.68 9.55
C LYS A 111 22.16 5.79 8.89
N GLU A 112 21.82 4.65 9.49
CA GLU A 112 20.77 3.76 8.98
C GLU A 112 19.42 4.48 8.88
N LYS A 113 19.07 5.27 9.91
CA LYS A 113 17.86 6.09 9.94
C LYS A 113 17.84 7.12 8.82
N ASN A 114 18.92 7.85 8.62
CA ASN A 114 19.04 8.85 7.56
C ASN A 114 18.97 8.22 6.16
N ASP A 115 19.66 7.10 5.94
CA ASP A 115 19.60 6.34 4.68
C ASP A 115 18.18 5.85 4.38
N TYR A 116 17.46 5.39 5.41
CA TYR A 116 16.07 4.95 5.28
C TYR A 116 15.12 6.12 4.96
N ILE A 117 15.27 7.27 5.64
CA ILE A 117 14.48 8.47 5.33
C ILE A 117 14.75 8.94 3.89
N TYR A 118 16.01 8.95 3.46
CA TYR A 118 16.38 9.30 2.09
C TYR A 118 15.71 8.37 1.06
N LEU A 119 15.70 7.06 1.32
CA LEU A 119 14.99 6.09 0.48
C LEU A 119 13.49 6.42 0.39
N LEU A 120 12.83 6.68 1.52
CA LEU A 120 11.41 7.06 1.54
C LEU A 120 11.12 8.36 0.79
N GLN A 121 12.04 9.33 0.85
CA GLN A 121 11.92 10.57 0.08
C GLN A 121 12.02 10.30 -1.42
N LYS A 122 12.98 9.48 -1.86
CA LYS A 122 13.13 9.10 -3.27
C LYS A 122 11.93 8.32 -3.79
N GLU A 123 11.45 7.34 -3.03
CA GLU A 123 10.22 6.61 -3.39
C GLU A 123 9.02 7.55 -3.48
N LYS A 124 8.89 8.51 -2.55
CA LYS A 124 7.80 9.51 -2.56
C LYS A 124 7.85 10.43 -3.78
N GLU A 125 9.04 10.94 -4.15
CA GLU A 125 9.23 11.74 -5.37
C GLU A 125 8.68 10.99 -6.60
N ILE A 126 8.99 9.69 -6.72
CA ILE A 126 8.52 8.85 -7.83
C ILE A 126 7.00 8.62 -7.74
N ILE A 127 6.47 8.33 -6.55
CA ILE A 127 5.03 8.13 -6.32
C ILE A 127 4.24 9.37 -6.72
N ASP A 128 4.73 10.57 -6.37
CA ASP A 128 4.05 11.82 -6.66
C ASP A 128 3.98 12.08 -8.18
N LEU A 129 5.02 11.71 -8.95
CA LEU A 129 5.00 11.75 -10.43
C LEU A 129 3.94 10.81 -11.03
N TYR A 130 3.66 9.68 -10.38
CA TYR A 130 2.69 8.69 -10.84
C TYR A 130 1.31 8.82 -10.18
N ALA A 131 1.06 9.83 -9.35
CA ALA A 131 -0.13 9.92 -8.51
C ALA A 131 -1.44 9.81 -9.32
N GLU A 132 -1.55 10.53 -10.43
CA GLU A 132 -2.73 10.48 -11.31
C GLU A 132 -2.91 9.08 -11.95
N VAL A 133 -1.81 8.47 -12.40
CA VAL A 133 -1.82 7.14 -13.00
C VAL A 133 -2.24 6.08 -11.98
N LEU A 134 -1.72 6.17 -10.75
CA LEU A 134 -2.08 5.28 -9.64
C LEU A 134 -3.56 5.42 -9.27
N HIS A 135 -4.06 6.66 -9.16
CA HIS A 135 -5.47 6.92 -8.91
C HIS A 135 -6.36 6.31 -9.99
N ARG A 136 -6.05 6.56 -11.26
CA ARG A 136 -6.82 6.01 -12.40
C ARG A 136 -6.79 4.49 -12.44
N LYS A 137 -5.62 3.87 -12.15
CA LYS A 137 -5.50 2.41 -12.05
C LYS A 137 -6.37 1.86 -10.91
N ALA A 138 -6.28 2.44 -9.71
CA ALA A 138 -7.05 2.01 -8.55
C ALA A 138 -8.56 2.09 -8.79
N LYS A 139 -9.06 3.21 -9.33
CA LYS A 139 -10.48 3.40 -9.66
C LYS A 139 -10.96 2.36 -10.70
N LYS A 140 -10.18 2.13 -11.76
CA LYS A 140 -10.52 1.16 -12.81
C LYS A 140 -10.44 -0.29 -12.30
N LEU A 141 -9.47 -0.60 -11.44
CA LEU A 141 -9.32 -1.92 -10.81
C LEU A 141 -10.54 -2.22 -9.93
N TYR A 142 -10.89 -1.30 -9.03
CA TYR A 142 -12.07 -1.40 -8.17
C TYR A 142 -13.33 -1.68 -8.99
N GLY A 143 -13.61 -0.86 -10.00
CA GLY A 143 -14.78 -1.03 -10.86
C GLY A 143 -14.82 -2.39 -11.56
N LYS A 144 -13.68 -2.86 -12.09
CA LYS A 144 -13.61 -4.19 -12.73
C LYS A 144 -13.85 -5.34 -11.75
N CYS A 145 -13.34 -5.25 -10.52
CA CYS A 145 -13.55 -6.26 -9.51
C CYS A 145 -15.03 -6.35 -9.09
N ASN A 146 -15.74 -5.22 -8.98
CA ASN A 146 -17.17 -5.23 -8.70
C ASN A 146 -18.03 -5.76 -9.86
N ILE A 147 -17.72 -5.37 -11.09
CA ILE A 147 -18.51 -5.78 -12.27
C ILE A 147 -18.25 -7.27 -12.61
N MET A 148 -17.02 -7.75 -12.42
CA MET A 148 -16.60 -9.10 -12.82
C MET A 148 -15.87 -9.83 -11.68
N PRO A 149 -16.57 -10.19 -10.58
CA PRO A 149 -15.96 -10.78 -9.38
C PRO A 149 -15.31 -12.15 -9.64
N ASN A 150 -15.77 -12.87 -10.67
CA ASN A 150 -15.24 -14.19 -11.03
C ASN A 150 -14.06 -14.14 -12.02
N SER A 151 -13.66 -12.95 -12.47
CA SER A 151 -12.55 -12.80 -13.42
C SER A 151 -11.19 -13.19 -12.81
N SER A 152 -10.24 -13.59 -13.65
CA SER A 152 -8.88 -13.91 -13.20
C SER A 152 -8.16 -12.72 -12.55
N LEU A 153 -8.58 -11.49 -12.88
CA LEU A 153 -8.12 -10.26 -12.23
C LEU A 153 -8.70 -10.15 -10.81
N ALA A 154 -10.03 -10.29 -10.67
CA ALA A 154 -10.70 -10.17 -9.38
C ALA A 154 -10.24 -11.27 -8.39
N LYS A 155 -10.06 -12.51 -8.86
CA LYS A 155 -9.62 -13.65 -8.03
C LYS A 155 -8.26 -13.48 -7.34
N ARG A 156 -7.42 -12.56 -7.81
CA ARG A 156 -6.11 -12.24 -7.21
C ARG A 156 -6.06 -10.88 -6.53
N CYS A 157 -7.20 -10.19 -6.46
CA CYS A 157 -7.38 -8.95 -5.72
C CYS A 157 -8.02 -9.22 -4.37
N CYS A 158 -7.82 -8.30 -3.45
CA CYS A 158 -8.67 -8.22 -2.28
C CYS A 158 -10.14 -8.08 -2.72
N ASN A 159 -11.03 -8.73 -2.00
CA ASN A 159 -12.47 -8.55 -2.12
C ASN A 159 -12.84 -7.19 -1.50
N PHE A 160 -12.79 -6.15 -2.33
CA PHE A 160 -12.95 -4.77 -1.88
C PHE A 160 -14.28 -4.54 -1.15
N GLN A 161 -15.40 -5.09 -1.65
CA GLN A 161 -16.71 -4.95 -1.00
C GLN A 161 -16.76 -5.64 0.37
N LEU A 162 -16.18 -6.85 0.47
CA LEU A 162 -16.09 -7.53 1.76
C LEU A 162 -15.26 -6.72 2.75
N LEU A 163 -14.11 -6.19 2.33
CA LEU A 163 -13.26 -5.38 3.19
C LEU A 163 -13.91 -4.05 3.62
N GLU A 164 -14.71 -3.42 2.75
CA GLU A 164 -15.52 -2.24 3.11
C GLU A 164 -16.54 -2.57 4.22
N GLU A 165 -17.24 -3.70 4.09
CA GLU A 165 -18.19 -4.17 5.10
C GLU A 165 -17.49 -4.45 6.45
N LYS A 166 -16.29 -5.05 6.40
CA LYS A 166 -15.49 -5.33 7.60
C LYS A 166 -14.88 -4.07 8.20
N CYS A 167 -14.55 -3.08 7.38
CA CYS A 167 -14.07 -1.76 7.81
C CYS A 167 -15.09 -1.08 8.73
N ILE A 168 -16.38 -1.07 8.36
CA ILE A 168 -17.45 -0.52 9.23
C ILE A 168 -17.58 -1.30 10.54
N LYS A 169 -17.47 -2.63 10.47
CA LYS A 169 -17.72 -3.51 11.62
C LYS A 169 -16.57 -3.53 12.63
N TYR A 170 -15.38 -3.05 12.25
CA TYR A 170 -14.25 -3.04 13.15
C TYR A 170 -14.47 -2.03 14.28
N LYS A 171 -14.40 -2.53 15.52
CA LYS A 171 -14.38 -1.70 16.72
C LYS A 171 -12.98 -1.78 17.29
N LYS A 172 -12.25 -0.67 17.26
CA LYS A 172 -10.89 -0.63 17.78
C LYS A 172 -10.91 -1.00 19.28
N PRO A 173 -10.19 -2.05 19.70
CA PRO A 173 -10.14 -2.50 21.08
C PRO A 173 -9.23 -1.62 21.94
#